data_AF-A0A3Q7GLH0-F1
#
_entry.id   AF-A0A3Q7GLH0-F1
#
_cell.length_a   1.000
_cell.length_b   1.000
_cell.length_c   1.000
_cell.angle_alpha   90.00
_cell.angle_beta   90.00
_cell.angle_gamma   90.00
#
_symmetry.space_group_name_H-M   'P 1'
#
loop_
_entity.id
_entity.type
_entity.pdbx_description
1 polymer ?
#
loop_
_entity_poly.entity_id
_entity_poly.type
_entity_poly.pdbx_seq_one_letter_code
_entity_poly.pdbx_strand_id
1 'polypeptide(L)'
;MVSMSLAKSIGIGRSRRDEVYVAAVPLRATKGPAQLLMSTVYSLNFWDLQHFMVIISPSSSLDSQVLVYDFQPQDPESIVVAVAALSGRNVPGVVLTRTLKKLPKRKCWFVGYSESDAMDAAKRFNEGWDSDLTINHHDCRNYVNGLVEYLTGMKAVLEHLQRSSMARDEMPLPRKD
;
A
#
# COMPACT_ATOMS: atom_id res chain seq x y z
N MET A 1 -0.13 62.08 -8.60
CA MET A 1 -1.08 60.99 -8.24
C MET A 1 -1.59 60.44 -9.56
N VAL A 2 -1.34 59.19 -9.93
CA VAL A 2 -1.87 57.97 -9.31
C VAL A 2 -0.82 56.86 -9.42
N SER A 3 -0.49 56.26 -8.27
CA SER A 3 0.34 55.06 -8.18
C SER A 3 -0.58 53.85 -8.38
N MET A 4 -0.38 53.07 -9.45
CA MET A 4 -1.04 51.78 -9.61
C MET A 4 -0.20 50.71 -8.93
N SER A 5 -0.52 50.43 -7.67
CA SER A 5 -0.06 49.23 -6.97
C SER A 5 -0.81 48.03 -7.55
N LEU A 6 -0.11 47.21 -8.33
CA LEU A 6 -0.63 45.92 -8.77
C LEU A 6 -0.64 44.99 -7.54
N ALA A 7 -1.83 44.79 -6.96
CA ALA A 7 -2.05 43.83 -5.90
C ALA A 7 -1.65 42.45 -6.42
N LYS A 8 -0.54 41.90 -5.88
CA LYS A 8 -0.16 40.51 -6.07
C LYS A 8 -1.26 39.67 -5.45
N SER A 9 -2.11 39.10 -6.29
CA SER A 9 -3.06 38.06 -5.89
C SER A 9 -2.23 36.93 -5.27
N ILE A 10 -2.24 36.86 -3.94
CA ILE A 10 -1.84 35.66 -3.22
C ILE A 10 -2.97 34.68 -3.50
N GLY A 11 -2.88 34.01 -4.66
CA GLY A 11 -3.52 32.73 -4.81
C GLY A 11 -2.98 31.89 -3.66
N ILE A 12 -3.85 31.60 -2.68
CA ILE A 12 -3.68 30.45 -1.80
C ILE A 12 -3.76 29.25 -2.73
N GLY A 13 -2.65 28.97 -3.41
CA GLY A 13 -2.47 27.74 -4.14
C GLY A 13 -2.56 26.66 -3.09
N ARG A 14 -3.64 25.87 -3.12
CA ARG A 14 -3.76 24.66 -2.31
C ARG A 14 -2.42 23.95 -2.41
N SER A 15 -1.67 23.87 -1.31
CA SER A 15 -0.48 23.03 -1.28
C SER A 15 -0.92 21.70 -1.86
N ARG A 16 -0.30 21.29 -2.98
CA ARG A 16 -0.60 20.00 -3.57
C ARG A 16 -0.37 19.00 -2.44
N ARG A 17 -1.38 18.22 -2.10
CA ARG A 17 -1.30 17.27 -0.99
C ARG A 17 -0.62 16.01 -1.50
N ASP A 18 0.05 15.30 -0.61
CA ASP A 18 0.69 14.03 -0.96
C ASP A 18 -0.37 12.99 -1.33
N GLU A 19 -0.12 12.27 -2.41
CA GLU A 19 -1.04 11.28 -2.95
C GLU A 19 -0.74 9.92 -2.30
N VAL A 20 -1.78 9.24 -1.81
CA VAL A 20 -1.69 7.93 -1.17
C VAL A 20 -2.29 6.87 -2.09
N TYR A 21 -1.52 5.81 -2.29
CA TYR A 21 -1.89 4.65 -3.10
C TYR A 21 -1.74 3.37 -2.28
N VAL A 22 -2.52 2.36 -2.63
CA VAL A 22 -2.30 0.97 -2.20
C VAL A 22 -1.86 0.17 -3.40
N ALA A 23 -0.80 -0.61 -3.24
CA ALA A 23 -0.36 -1.55 -4.24
C ALA A 23 -0.40 -2.98 -3.70
N ALA A 24 -0.62 -3.94 -4.59
CA ALA A 24 -0.61 -5.35 -4.26
C ALA A 24 0.33 -6.12 -5.18
N VAL A 25 1.13 -6.99 -4.59
CA VAL A 25 2.01 -7.92 -5.29
C VAL A 25 1.62 -9.35 -4.93
N PRO A 26 1.75 -10.32 -5.85
CA PRO A 26 1.62 -11.71 -5.44
C PRO A 26 2.71 -12.02 -4.41
N LEU A 27 2.36 -12.79 -3.38
CA LEU A 27 3.38 -13.37 -2.49
C LEU A 27 4.41 -14.13 -3.37
N ARG A 28 5.69 -14.04 -3.04
CA ARG A 28 6.74 -14.81 -3.72
C ARG A 28 7.18 -15.90 -2.77
N ALA A 29 7.06 -17.16 -3.18
CA ALA A 29 7.58 -18.27 -2.39
C ALA A 29 9.11 -18.36 -2.50
N THR A 30 9.74 -18.88 -1.45
CA THR A 30 11.15 -19.29 -1.43
C THR A 30 11.46 -20.20 -2.61
N LYS A 31 12.59 -20.00 -3.29
CA LYS A 31 13.06 -20.87 -4.38
C LYS A 31 13.11 -22.33 -3.89
N GLY A 32 12.44 -23.27 -4.56
CA GLY A 32 12.46 -24.70 -4.20
C GLY A 32 11.10 -25.40 -4.34
N PRO A 33 10.94 -26.65 -3.85
CA PRO A 33 9.70 -27.42 -3.99
C PRO A 33 8.46 -26.77 -3.31
N ALA A 34 8.66 -25.89 -2.33
CA ALA A 34 7.60 -25.05 -1.77
C ALA A 34 7.00 -24.06 -2.80
N GLN A 35 7.78 -23.67 -3.81
CA GLN A 35 7.31 -22.85 -4.93
C GLN A 35 6.27 -23.60 -5.78
N LEU A 36 6.37 -24.93 -5.92
CA LEU A 36 5.42 -25.73 -6.70
C LEU A 36 4.06 -25.82 -6.00
N LEU A 37 4.04 -26.03 -4.68
CA LEU A 37 2.80 -26.05 -3.90
C LEU A 37 2.12 -24.69 -3.85
N MET A 38 2.91 -23.61 -3.80
CA MET A 38 2.36 -22.26 -3.89
C MET A 38 1.98 -21.88 -5.33
N SER A 39 2.61 -22.45 -6.37
CA SER A 39 2.31 -22.16 -7.78
C SER A 39 0.91 -22.56 -8.22
N THR A 40 0.36 -23.64 -7.68
CA THR A 40 -1.04 -24.03 -7.90
C THR A 40 -2.02 -23.10 -7.19
N VAL A 41 -1.63 -22.57 -6.03
CA VAL A 41 -2.38 -21.56 -5.29
C VAL A 41 -2.27 -20.18 -5.97
N TYR A 42 -1.14 -19.84 -6.59
CA TYR A 42 -0.92 -18.62 -7.37
C TYR A 42 -1.71 -18.58 -8.70
N SER A 43 -2.05 -19.74 -9.28
CA SER A 43 -2.94 -19.83 -10.46
C SER A 43 -4.35 -19.34 -10.17
N LEU A 44 -4.73 -19.29 -8.89
CA LEU A 44 -6.00 -18.77 -8.42
C LEU A 44 -5.70 -17.34 -7.95
N ASN A 45 -6.16 -16.33 -8.70
CA ASN A 45 -5.97 -14.91 -8.41
C ASN A 45 -6.79 -14.45 -7.17
N PHE A 46 -6.69 -15.17 -6.06
CA PHE A 46 -7.40 -14.86 -4.83
C PHE A 46 -6.78 -13.62 -4.18
N TRP A 47 -7.64 -12.66 -3.87
CA TRP A 47 -7.34 -11.48 -3.06
C TRP A 47 -6.61 -11.85 -1.75
N ASP A 48 -6.89 -13.05 -1.23
CA ASP A 48 -6.33 -13.61 0.01
C ASP A 48 -4.86 -14.03 -0.09
N LEU A 49 -4.27 -14.03 -1.30
CA LEU A 49 -2.87 -14.41 -1.54
C LEU A 49 -2.00 -13.22 -1.96
N GLN A 50 -2.56 -12.00 -1.87
CA GLN A 50 -1.87 -10.79 -2.22
C GLN A 50 -1.19 -10.18 -1.00
N HIS A 51 0.01 -9.68 -1.23
CA HIS A 51 0.74 -8.85 -0.29
C HIS A 51 0.48 -7.39 -0.61
N PHE A 52 0.02 -6.63 0.38
CA PHE A 52 -0.35 -5.23 0.20
C PHE A 52 0.69 -4.29 0.81
N MET A 53 0.88 -3.14 0.17
CA MET A 53 1.79 -2.08 0.61
C MET A 53 1.19 -0.71 0.34
N VAL A 54 1.59 0.29 1.11
CA VAL A 54 1.19 1.68 0.91
C VAL A 54 2.27 2.40 0.12
N ILE A 55 1.87 3.20 -0.87
CA ILE A 55 2.76 4.07 -1.62
C ILE A 55 2.35 5.52 -1.43
N ILE A 56 3.29 6.35 -1.02
CA ILE A 56 3.14 7.79 -0.87
C ILE A 56 3.90 8.46 -2.02
N SER A 57 3.18 9.26 -2.79
CA SER A 57 3.74 10.09 -3.86
C SER A 57 3.78 11.55 -3.37
N PRO A 58 4.96 12.06 -2.99
CA PRO A 58 5.09 13.39 -2.43
C PRO A 58 4.79 14.44 -3.50
N SER A 59 3.93 15.36 -3.14
CA SER A 59 3.50 16.49 -3.95
C SER A 59 4.63 17.45 -4.35
N SER A 60 5.67 17.50 -3.52
CA SER A 60 6.81 18.41 -3.59
C SER A 60 8.11 17.75 -4.11
N SER A 61 8.09 16.46 -4.48
CA SER A 61 9.32 15.78 -4.90
C SER A 61 9.80 16.28 -6.27
N LEU A 62 10.98 16.92 -6.28
CA LEU A 62 11.67 17.33 -7.51
C LEU A 62 12.12 16.11 -8.34
N ASP A 63 12.36 14.97 -7.68
CA ASP A 63 12.94 13.76 -8.27
C ASP A 63 11.90 12.72 -8.71
N SER A 64 10.58 13.02 -8.61
CA SER A 64 9.47 12.12 -8.97
C SER A 64 9.51 10.73 -8.30
N GLN A 65 10.19 10.60 -7.16
CA GLN A 65 10.29 9.35 -6.43
C GLN A 65 9.08 9.17 -5.53
N VAL A 66 8.61 7.93 -5.42
CA VAL A 66 7.53 7.53 -4.52
C VAL A 66 8.10 6.66 -3.40
N LEU A 67 7.54 6.80 -2.20
CA LEU A 67 7.92 6.02 -1.02
C LEU A 67 6.97 4.85 -0.85
N VAL A 68 7.50 3.68 -0.55
CA VAL A 68 6.74 2.46 -0.32
C VAL A 68 6.95 2.00 1.11
N TYR A 69 5.85 1.73 1.78
CA TYR A 69 5.80 1.23 3.14
C TYR A 69 5.22 -0.18 3.13
N ASP A 70 5.97 -1.11 3.67
CA ASP A 70 5.78 -2.54 3.47
C ASP A 70 6.03 -3.31 4.77
N PHE A 71 4.99 -3.89 5.36
CA PHE A 71 5.10 -4.70 6.58
C PHE A 71 5.15 -6.19 6.23
N GLN A 72 6.25 -6.85 6.57
CA GLN A 72 6.51 -8.24 6.21
C GLN A 72 7.29 -8.97 7.33
N PRO A 73 7.41 -10.30 7.29
CA PRO A 73 8.32 -11.01 8.20
C PRO A 73 9.75 -10.47 8.07
N GLN A 74 10.50 -10.44 9.17
CA GLN A 74 11.88 -9.96 9.19
C GLN A 74 12.79 -10.77 8.26
N ASP A 75 12.56 -12.09 8.21
CA ASP A 75 13.20 -13.01 7.27
C ASP A 75 12.12 -13.75 6.46
N PRO A 76 11.65 -13.15 5.35
CA PRO A 76 10.59 -13.75 4.53
C PRO A 76 11.08 -14.95 3.73
N GLU A 77 12.39 -15.19 3.64
CA GLU A 77 12.97 -16.32 2.92
C GLU A 77 13.21 -17.55 3.82
N SER A 78 13.12 -17.39 5.14
CA SER A 78 13.25 -18.49 6.08
C SER A 78 12.04 -19.42 6.07
N ILE A 79 12.29 -20.69 5.75
CA ILE A 79 11.29 -21.76 5.84
C ILE A 79 10.76 -21.89 7.27
N VAL A 80 11.62 -21.71 8.28
CA VAL A 80 11.22 -21.79 9.69
C VAL A 80 10.23 -20.69 10.04
N VAL A 81 10.48 -19.46 9.58
CA VAL A 81 9.57 -18.32 9.75
C VAL A 81 8.26 -18.57 9.01
N ALA A 82 8.33 -19.07 7.76
CA ALA A 82 7.15 -19.38 6.98
C ALA A 82 6.28 -20.46 7.65
N VAL A 83 6.86 -21.56 8.12
CA VAL A 83 6.14 -22.64 8.82
C VAL A 83 5.53 -22.13 10.12
N ALA A 84 6.27 -21.34 10.92
CA ALA A 84 5.75 -20.76 12.15
C ALA A 84 4.56 -19.83 11.88
N ALA A 85 4.69 -18.92 10.92
CA ALA A 85 3.66 -17.97 10.55
C ALA A 85 2.39 -18.69 10.03
N LEU A 86 2.55 -19.69 9.16
CA LEU A 86 1.44 -20.50 8.63
C LEU A 86 0.78 -21.38 9.71
N SER A 87 1.50 -21.72 10.78
CA SER A 87 0.94 -22.42 11.94
C SER A 87 0.17 -21.47 12.89
N GLY A 88 -0.02 -20.21 12.52
CA GLY A 88 -0.67 -19.19 13.33
C GLY A 88 0.18 -18.68 14.49
N ARG A 89 1.48 -19.01 14.52
CA ARG A 89 2.40 -18.48 15.54
C ARG A 89 2.79 -17.06 15.18
N ASN A 90 3.05 -16.28 16.22
CA ASN A 90 3.68 -14.99 16.07
C ASN A 90 5.11 -15.15 15.52
N VAL A 91 5.49 -14.27 14.60
CA VAL A 91 6.85 -14.18 14.07
C VAL A 91 7.33 -12.73 14.05
N PRO A 92 8.65 -12.47 14.18
CA PRO A 92 9.19 -11.13 14.04
C PRO A 92 8.86 -10.52 12.68
N GLY A 93 8.18 -9.39 12.69
CA GLY A 93 7.87 -8.55 11.54
C GLY A 93 8.76 -7.31 11.47
N VAL A 94 8.76 -6.66 10.32
CA VAL A 94 9.47 -5.41 10.09
C VAL A 94 8.69 -4.54 9.11
N VAL A 95 8.62 -3.23 9.41
CA VAL A 95 8.15 -2.23 8.45
C VAL A 95 9.34 -1.75 7.63
N LEU A 96 9.36 -2.06 6.35
CA LEU A 96 10.34 -1.57 5.40
C LEU A 96 9.84 -0.30 4.72
N THR A 97 10.75 0.65 4.57
CA THR A 97 10.56 1.84 3.73
C THR A 97 11.55 1.79 2.57
N ARG A 98 11.05 1.89 1.33
CA ARG A 98 11.87 1.92 0.11
C ARG A 98 11.39 2.98 -0.86
N THR A 99 12.28 3.47 -1.72
CA THR A 99 11.92 4.40 -2.79
C THR A 99 11.72 3.66 -4.12
N LEU A 100 10.77 4.12 -4.93
CA LEU A 100 10.61 3.70 -6.32
C LEU A 100 10.64 4.92 -7.23
N LYS A 101 11.17 4.74 -8.45
CA LYS A 101 11.20 5.81 -9.46
C LYS A 101 9.82 6.14 -10.03
N LYS A 102 8.89 5.17 -10.02
CA LYS A 102 7.55 5.28 -10.60
C LYS A 102 6.58 4.36 -9.86
N LEU A 103 5.29 4.71 -9.92
CA LEU A 103 4.20 3.86 -9.41
C LEU A 103 4.12 2.53 -10.19
N PRO A 104 3.73 1.43 -9.51
CA PRO A 104 3.42 0.17 -10.19
C PRO A 104 2.28 0.35 -11.20
N LYS A 105 2.43 -0.25 -12.39
CA LYS A 105 1.45 -0.15 -13.48
C LYS A 105 0.21 -1.05 -13.30
N ARG A 106 0.30 -2.06 -12.43
CA ARG A 106 -0.76 -3.05 -12.20
C ARG A 106 -0.98 -3.20 -10.70
N LYS A 107 -2.23 -3.54 -10.32
CA LYS A 107 -2.64 -3.74 -8.92
C LYS A 107 -2.18 -2.59 -8.02
N CYS A 108 -2.37 -1.36 -8.50
CA CYS A 108 -2.05 -0.12 -7.80
C CYS A 108 -3.27 0.79 -7.91
N TRP A 109 -3.77 1.26 -6.78
CA TRP A 109 -5.00 2.01 -6.68
C TRP A 109 -4.76 3.30 -5.94
N PHE A 110 -5.20 4.41 -6.54
CA PHE A 110 -5.26 5.69 -5.84
C PHE A 110 -6.34 5.62 -4.76
N VAL A 111 -5.99 6.03 -3.55
CA VAL A 111 -6.88 6.00 -2.39
C VAL A 111 -7.37 7.40 -2.05
N GLY A 112 -6.45 8.36 -2.01
CA GLY A 112 -6.78 9.72 -1.61
C GLY A 112 -5.55 10.58 -1.39
N TYR A 113 -5.76 11.72 -0.76
CA TYR A 113 -4.72 12.65 -0.40
C TYR A 113 -4.49 12.61 1.10
N SER A 114 -3.24 12.70 1.52
CA SER A 114 -2.90 12.86 2.93
C SER A 114 -3.46 14.16 3.49
N GLU A 115 -3.97 14.13 4.72
CA GLU A 115 -4.47 15.32 5.42
C GLU A 115 -3.34 16.22 5.96
N SER A 116 -2.16 15.63 6.18
CA SER A 116 -0.93 16.30 6.65
C SER A 116 0.29 15.91 5.79
N ASP A 117 1.49 16.33 6.19
CA ASP A 117 2.72 15.77 5.64
C ASP A 117 2.70 14.25 5.79
N ALA A 118 2.68 13.54 4.66
CA ALA A 118 2.43 12.10 4.66
C ALA A 118 3.65 11.31 5.14
N MET A 119 4.86 11.85 4.95
CA MET A 119 6.10 11.20 5.37
C MET A 119 6.27 11.24 6.88
N ASP A 120 6.07 12.42 7.48
CA ASP A 120 6.11 12.60 8.93
C ASP A 120 5.00 11.81 9.62
N ALA A 121 3.79 11.81 9.05
CA ALA A 121 2.67 11.03 9.56
C ALA A 121 2.96 9.52 9.50
N ALA A 122 3.46 9.00 8.38
CA ALA A 122 3.82 7.59 8.26
C ALA A 122 4.94 7.20 9.22
N LYS A 123 5.94 8.05 9.43
CA LYS A 123 7.00 7.81 10.43
C LYS A 123 6.43 7.67 11.84
N ARG A 124 5.56 8.59 12.26
CA ARG A 124 4.89 8.53 13.58
C ARG A 124 4.01 7.30 13.74
N PHE A 125 3.28 6.93 12.71
CA PHE A 125 2.49 5.70 12.71
C PHE A 125 3.38 4.47 12.93
N ASN A 126 4.50 4.39 12.20
CA ASN A 126 5.43 3.26 12.27
C ASN A 126 6.16 3.16 13.61
N GLU A 127 6.43 4.28 14.29
CA GLU A 127 7.01 4.29 15.64
C GLU A 127 6.10 3.61 16.68
N GLY A 128 4.79 3.62 16.46
CA GLY A 128 3.80 2.97 17.32
C GLY A 128 3.33 1.60 16.83
N TRP A 129 3.84 1.11 15.69
CA TRP A 129 3.39 -0.15 15.10
C TRP A 129 4.05 -1.35 15.77
N ASP A 130 3.26 -2.28 16.28
CA ASP A 130 3.75 -3.53 16.86
C ASP A 130 4.41 -4.40 15.77
N SER A 131 5.62 -4.89 16.01
CA SER A 131 6.36 -5.73 15.08
C SER A 131 5.98 -7.20 15.14
N ASP A 132 5.15 -7.62 16.09
CA ASP A 132 4.75 -9.01 16.29
C ASP A 132 3.74 -9.46 15.22
N LEU A 133 4.26 -9.94 14.08
CA LEU A 133 3.46 -10.32 12.91
C LEU A 133 2.69 -11.61 13.16
N THR A 134 1.39 -11.57 12.88
CA THR A 134 0.49 -12.74 12.96
C THR A 134 -0.43 -12.76 11.74
N ILE A 135 -0.39 -13.84 10.96
CA ILE A 135 -1.20 -13.96 9.73
C ILE A 135 -2.70 -13.80 10.07
N ASN A 136 -3.40 -12.98 9.27
CA ASN A 136 -4.83 -12.65 9.39
C ASN A 136 -5.23 -11.85 10.64
N HIS A 137 -4.30 -11.50 11.53
CA HIS A 137 -4.59 -10.77 12.77
C HIS A 137 -3.81 -9.46 12.87
N HIS A 138 -2.52 -9.52 12.55
CA HIS A 138 -1.61 -8.38 12.54
C HIS A 138 -0.59 -8.58 11.42
N ASP A 139 -1.04 -8.44 10.17
CA ASP A 139 -0.23 -8.65 8.98
C ASP A 139 -0.22 -7.41 8.05
N CYS A 140 0.28 -7.56 6.82
CA CYS A 140 0.36 -6.47 5.85
C CYS A 140 -0.99 -5.83 5.54
N ARG A 141 -2.11 -6.55 5.69
CA ARG A 141 -3.46 -6.03 5.47
C ARG A 141 -3.88 -5.10 6.57
N ASN A 142 -3.65 -5.51 7.82
CA ASN A 142 -3.91 -4.68 9.00
C ASN A 142 -3.07 -3.42 8.95
N TYR A 143 -1.78 -3.56 8.60
CA TYR A 143 -0.87 -2.44 8.42
C TYR A 143 -1.36 -1.45 7.36
N VAL A 144 -1.74 -1.94 6.18
CA VAL A 144 -2.25 -1.08 5.09
C VAL A 144 -3.54 -0.38 5.48
N ASN A 145 -4.50 -1.09 6.08
CA ASN A 145 -5.74 -0.47 6.55
C ASN A 145 -5.46 0.62 7.60
N GLY A 146 -4.60 0.34 8.58
CA GLY A 146 -4.26 1.28 9.65
C GLY A 146 -3.52 2.51 9.13
N LEU A 147 -2.49 2.33 8.30
CA LEU A 147 -1.72 3.45 7.76
C LEU A 147 -2.56 4.31 6.83
N VAL A 148 -3.39 3.70 5.98
CA VAL A 148 -4.28 4.45 5.08
C VAL A 148 -5.33 5.24 5.87
N GLU A 149 -5.96 4.63 6.88
CA GLU A 149 -6.89 5.33 7.77
C GLU A 149 -6.20 6.50 8.46
N TYR A 150 -4.97 6.30 8.96
CA TYR A 150 -4.19 7.35 9.62
C TYR A 150 -3.83 8.52 8.70
N LEU A 151 -3.51 8.25 7.43
CA LEU A 151 -3.11 9.27 6.46
C LEU A 151 -4.29 10.01 5.83
N THR A 152 -5.39 9.31 5.56
CA THR A 152 -6.47 9.79 4.66
C THR A 152 -7.85 9.80 5.30
N GLY A 153 -8.01 9.22 6.49
CA GLY A 153 -9.31 8.97 7.12
C GLY A 153 -10.12 7.84 6.50
N MET A 154 -9.65 7.21 5.41
CA MET A 154 -10.36 6.10 4.77
C MET A 154 -10.22 4.81 5.58
N LYS A 155 -11.36 4.35 6.12
CA LYS A 155 -11.44 3.07 6.85
C LYS A 155 -11.60 1.91 5.88
N ALA A 156 -11.13 0.73 6.29
CA ALA A 156 -11.32 -0.53 5.56
C ALA A 156 -10.99 -0.45 4.05
N VAL A 157 -9.88 0.24 3.70
CA VAL A 157 -9.50 0.48 2.30
C VAL A 157 -9.45 -0.80 1.47
N LEU A 158 -8.96 -1.90 2.05
CA LEU A 158 -8.86 -3.17 1.31
C LEU A 158 -10.23 -3.76 0.96
N GLU A 159 -11.24 -3.62 1.82
CA GLU A 159 -12.60 -4.05 1.49
C GLU A 159 -13.21 -3.21 0.35
N HIS A 160 -12.97 -1.89 0.38
CA HIS A 160 -13.40 -0.98 -0.69
C HIS A 160 -12.73 -1.31 -2.03
N LEU A 161 -11.44 -1.61 -2.02
CA LEU A 161 -10.70 -2.00 -3.21
C LEU A 161 -11.15 -3.36 -3.74
N GLN A 162 -11.41 -4.32 -2.84
CA GLN A 162 -11.90 -5.64 -3.23
C GLN A 162 -13.24 -5.54 -3.96
N ARG A 163 -14.22 -4.82 -3.39
CA ARG A 163 -15.54 -4.59 -4.02
C ARG A 163 -15.40 -3.90 -5.37
N SER A 164 -14.53 -2.90 -5.45
CA SER A 164 -14.26 -2.15 -6.69
C SER A 164 -13.51 -2.96 -7.76
N SER A 165 -12.81 -4.02 -7.36
CA SER A 165 -12.15 -4.94 -8.29
C SER A 165 -13.15 -5.97 -8.84
N MET A 166 -13.99 -6.54 -7.98
CA MET A 166 -15.02 -7.51 -8.38
C MET A 166 -16.07 -6.88 -9.30
N ALA A 167 -16.48 -5.63 -9.06
CA ALA A 167 -17.40 -4.91 -9.93
C ALA A 167 -16.85 -4.67 -11.36
N ARG A 168 -15.53 -4.69 -11.55
CA ARG A 168 -14.89 -4.56 -12.88
C ARG A 168 -14.82 -5.88 -13.64
N ASP A 169 -14.77 -7.00 -12.94
CA ASP A 169 -14.71 -8.34 -13.55
C ASP A 169 -16.10 -8.89 -13.91
N GLU A 170 -17.18 -8.39 -13.29
CA GLU A 170 -18.57 -8.81 -13.57
C GLU A 170 -19.25 -8.06 -14.73
N MET A 171 -18.58 -7.09 -15.39
CA MET A 171 -19.19 -6.37 -16.50
C MET A 171 -19.01 -7.15 -17.82
N PRO A 172 -20.07 -7.72 -18.43
CA PRO A 172 -19.96 -8.39 -19.71
C PRO A 172 -19.57 -7.36 -20.76
N LEU A 173 -18.57 -7.67 -21.58
CA LEU A 173 -18.22 -6.87 -22.75
C LEU A 173 -19.50 -6.68 -23.61
N PRO A 174 -19.80 -5.46 -24.08
CA PRO A 174 -20.90 -5.26 -25.00
C PRO A 174 -20.65 -6.16 -26.22
N ARG A 175 -21.64 -7.00 -26.54
CA ARG A 175 -21.65 -7.72 -27.81
C ARG A 175 -21.55 -6.67 -28.91
N LYS A 176 -20.52 -6.77 -29.74
CA LYS A 176 -20.49 -6.07 -31.01
C LYS A 176 -21.50 -6.79 -31.90
N ASP A 177 -22.63 -6.15 -32.10
CA ASP A 177 -23.56 -6.49 -33.17
C ASP A 177 -22.97 -6.10 -34.53
#